data_AF-A0A1Y2VI98-F1
#
_entry.id   AF-A0A1Y2VI98-F1
#
_cell.length_a   1.000
_cell.length_b   1.000
_cell.length_c   1.000
_cell.angle_alpha   90.00
_cell.angle_beta   90.00
_cell.angle_gamma   90.00
#
_symmetry.space_group_name_H-M   'P 1'
#
loop_
_entity.id
_entity.type
_entity.pdbx_description
1 polymer ?
#
loop_
_entity_poly.entity_id
_entity_poly.type
_entity_poly.pdbx_seq_one_letter_code
_entity_poly.pdbx_strand_id
1 'polypeptide(L)'
;MEQLLSLAFDNLSSYDGPKIRKGLRQVEGLLANICLSRGQGSRDRRASSVVKDQEMDEYEPLPPKSIDEITDDPAFYEFFKLQEGFEWNVAMRLVSTLDRLLARGADGSNDLLILSALDLVQGVMLLHPPSKTLFSRELYMNLLLDLLEPDFCPAIQSATIVTLVTALIDTPRNTRTFENLDGLLTITSLFRNRCTSREVKLKLIEFLYFYLMPETPSIPSARAAQDPQLPGLLQRSPSKLAKAFAFGVSKGADSGRPRSAGEGETRTQEEKQALLGRHLSSVQELVEDLRQNTPFGGVVG
;
A
#
# COMPACT_ATOMS: atom_id res chain seq x y z
N MET A 1 1.19 14.66 18.47
CA MET A 1 1.77 13.51 17.74
C MET A 1 3.26 13.65 17.45
N GLU A 2 3.74 14.86 17.15
CA GLU A 2 5.14 15.18 16.79
C GLU A 2 6.21 14.60 17.72
N GLN A 3 6.05 14.69 19.04
CA GLN A 3 7.03 14.15 19.99
C GLN A 3 7.21 12.62 19.86
N LEU A 4 6.12 11.89 19.57
CA LEU A 4 6.19 10.44 19.35
C LEU A 4 6.94 10.13 18.05
N LEU A 5 6.67 10.90 16.99
CA LEU A 5 7.37 10.78 15.72
C LEU A 5 8.85 11.13 15.87
N SER A 6 9.20 12.17 16.63
CA SER A 6 10.59 12.55 16.91
C SER A 6 11.35 11.39 17.54
N LEU A 7 10.80 10.81 18.61
CA LEU A 7 11.43 9.68 19.30
C LEU A 7 11.53 8.44 18.40
N ALA A 8 10.51 8.18 17.58
CA ALA A 8 10.53 7.08 16.61
C ALA A 8 11.62 7.30 15.57
N PHE A 9 11.75 8.52 15.04
CA PHE A 9 12.71 8.86 14.00
C PHE A 9 14.15 8.83 14.49
N ASP A 10 14.40 9.27 15.73
CA ASP A 10 15.71 9.11 16.38
C ASP A 10 16.11 7.63 16.43
N ASN A 11 15.18 6.77 16.83
CA ASN A 11 15.40 5.32 16.89
C ASN A 11 15.60 4.70 15.48
N LEU A 12 14.80 5.10 14.49
CA LEU A 12 14.91 4.63 13.10
C LEU A 12 16.22 5.08 12.45
N SER A 13 16.72 6.27 12.77
CA SER A 13 17.99 6.81 12.25
C SER A 13 19.24 6.12 12.82
N SER A 14 19.07 5.31 13.86
CA SER A 14 20.15 4.54 14.49
C SER A 14 20.72 3.47 13.57
N TYR A 15 21.97 3.09 13.82
CA TYR A 15 22.60 1.91 13.23
C TYR A 15 22.42 0.63 14.06
N ASP A 16 21.85 0.73 15.25
CA ASP A 16 21.62 -0.38 16.17
C ASP A 16 20.27 -1.06 15.91
N GLY A 17 20.27 -2.36 15.59
CA GLY A 17 19.07 -3.14 15.23
C GLY A 17 17.96 -3.07 16.29
N PRO A 18 18.25 -3.28 17.58
CA PRO A 18 17.33 -3.02 18.69
C PRO A 18 16.67 -1.63 18.69
N LYS A 19 17.43 -0.56 18.40
CA LYS A 19 16.86 0.80 18.29
C LYS A 19 15.97 0.92 17.07
N ILE A 20 16.37 0.41 15.92
CA ILE A 20 15.54 0.41 14.70
C ILE A 20 14.21 -0.33 14.98
N ARG A 21 14.27 -1.52 15.59
CA ARG A 21 13.09 -2.29 16.01
C ARG A 21 12.16 -1.48 16.92
N LYS A 22 12.73 -0.76 17.89
CA LYS A 22 11.97 0.12 18.78
C LYS A 22 11.29 1.25 18.01
N GLY A 23 12.00 1.88 17.07
CA GLY A 23 11.44 2.91 16.19
C GLY A 23 10.28 2.39 15.34
N LEU A 24 10.44 1.22 14.71
CA LEU A 24 9.37 0.58 13.93
C LEU A 24 8.13 0.30 14.79
N ARG A 25 8.29 -0.28 15.99
CA ARG A 25 7.19 -0.50 16.93
C ARG A 25 6.51 0.79 17.40
N GLN A 26 7.24 1.89 17.52
CA GLN A 26 6.66 3.19 17.88
C GLN A 26 5.78 3.73 16.75
N VAL A 27 6.22 3.59 15.49
CA VAL A 27 5.40 3.93 14.32
C VAL A 27 4.18 3.01 14.25
N GLU A 28 4.36 1.70 14.38
CA GLU A 28 3.27 0.71 14.41
C GLU A 28 2.23 1.05 15.47
N GLY A 29 2.66 1.33 16.71
CA GLY A 29 1.76 1.72 17.79
C GLY A 29 1.02 3.02 17.53
N LEU A 30 1.64 3.98 16.83
CA LEU A 30 0.96 5.20 16.40
C LEU A 30 -0.14 4.89 15.37
N LEU A 31 0.17 4.09 14.35
CA LEU A 31 -0.80 3.70 13.32
C LEU A 31 -1.94 2.86 13.91
N ALA A 32 -1.63 1.93 14.82
CA ALA A 32 -2.62 1.12 15.51
C ALA A 32 -3.62 1.96 16.31
N ASN A 33 -3.15 3.03 16.99
CA ASN A 33 -4.03 3.95 17.71
C ASN A 33 -4.99 4.70 16.78
N ILE A 34 -4.58 4.95 15.54
CA ILE A 34 -5.42 5.58 14.52
C ILE A 34 -6.42 4.57 13.95
N CYS A 35 -5.98 3.36 13.62
CA CYS A 35 -6.76 2.37 12.89
C CYS A 35 -7.67 1.48 13.76
N LEU A 36 -7.36 1.28 15.04
CA LEU A 36 -8.07 0.32 15.89
C LEU A 36 -9.02 1.02 16.86
N SER A 37 -10.17 0.40 17.11
CA SER A 37 -11.16 0.89 18.06
C SER A 37 -10.61 0.85 19.48
N ARG A 38 -10.77 1.94 20.24
CA ARG A 38 -10.42 1.92 21.67
C ARG A 38 -11.42 1.03 22.40
N GLY A 39 -10.95 -0.10 22.92
CA GLY A 39 -11.77 -0.95 23.80
C GLY A 39 -12.33 -0.11 24.95
N GLN A 40 -13.66 -0.14 25.15
CA GLN A 40 -14.36 0.64 26.18
C GLN A 40 -13.96 0.26 27.63
N GLY A 41 -13.03 -0.67 27.86
CA GLY A 41 -12.76 -1.27 29.17
C GLY A 41 -11.75 -0.57 30.10
N SER A 42 -11.13 0.55 29.72
CA SER A 42 -10.03 1.12 30.55
C SER A 42 -10.40 2.31 31.43
N ARG A 43 -11.59 2.92 31.29
CA ARG A 43 -11.96 4.11 32.09
C ARG A 43 -12.55 3.82 33.48
N ASP A 44 -13.02 2.61 33.76
CA ASP A 44 -13.67 2.28 35.05
C ASP A 44 -12.83 1.45 36.04
N ARG A 45 -11.61 1.03 35.68
CA ARG A 45 -10.75 0.22 36.59
C ARG A 45 -9.99 1.03 37.66
N ARG A 46 -10.46 2.24 38.02
CA ARG A 46 -9.90 3.00 39.16
C ARG A 46 -10.65 2.80 40.49
N ALA A 47 -11.62 1.89 40.54
CA ALA A 47 -12.33 1.55 41.76
C ALA A 47 -12.52 0.04 41.92
N SER A 48 -11.44 -0.69 42.20
CA SER A 48 -11.43 -1.71 43.26
C SER A 48 -10.08 -2.44 43.26
N SER A 49 -9.38 -2.27 44.37
CA SER A 49 -8.37 -3.21 44.84
C SER A 49 -9.06 -4.50 45.24
N VAL A 50 -8.81 -5.63 44.59
CA VAL A 50 -8.71 -6.97 45.21
C VAL A 50 -7.97 -7.89 44.21
N VAL A 51 -6.95 -8.55 44.74
CA VAL A 51 -6.15 -9.64 44.16
C VAL A 51 -7.03 -10.69 43.49
N LYS A 52 -6.74 -11.05 42.24
CA LYS A 52 -7.07 -12.37 41.66
C LYS A 52 -6.10 -12.73 40.53
N ASP A 53 -5.91 -14.03 40.45
CA ASP A 53 -4.75 -14.75 39.95
C ASP A 53 -4.49 -14.68 38.44
N GLN A 54 -3.28 -15.12 38.10
CA GLN A 54 -2.76 -15.43 36.78
C GLN A 54 -3.75 -16.26 35.96
N GLU A 55 -4.45 -15.62 35.03
CA GLU A 55 -4.91 -16.25 33.80
C GLU A 55 -4.32 -15.45 32.64
N MET A 56 -3.77 -16.20 31.69
CA MET A 56 -3.10 -15.70 30.49
C MET A 56 -4.19 -15.07 29.62
N ASP A 57 -4.45 -13.77 29.80
CA ASP A 57 -5.38 -12.99 28.98
C ASP A 57 -5.01 -13.20 27.51
N GLU A 58 -5.83 -13.99 26.82
CA GLU A 58 -5.89 -14.09 25.38
C GLU A 58 -6.31 -12.71 24.89
N TYR A 59 -5.33 -11.84 24.58
CA TYR A 59 -5.58 -10.49 24.10
C TYR A 59 -6.33 -10.59 22.77
N GLU A 60 -7.66 -10.57 22.83
CA GLU A 60 -8.49 -10.48 21.65
C GLU A 60 -8.14 -9.16 20.93
N PRO A 61 -7.68 -9.22 19.67
CA PRO A 61 -7.22 -8.04 18.96
C PRO A 61 -8.38 -7.03 18.81
N LEU A 62 -8.11 -5.77 19.13
CA LEU A 62 -9.10 -4.71 19.03
C LEU A 62 -9.65 -4.64 17.59
N PRO A 63 -10.98 -4.50 17.40
CA PRO A 63 -11.55 -4.49 16.07
C PRO A 63 -11.08 -3.24 15.29
N PRO A 64 -10.80 -3.37 13.99
CA PRO A 64 -10.45 -2.24 13.14
C PRO A 64 -11.63 -1.27 13.07
N LYS A 65 -11.33 0.04 13.07
CA LYS A 65 -12.32 1.08 12.77
C LYS A 65 -12.73 0.97 11.31
N SER A 66 -13.99 1.28 11.05
CA SER A 66 -14.45 1.51 9.68
C SER A 66 -13.78 2.74 9.07
N ILE A 67 -13.75 2.84 7.74
CA ILE A 67 -13.18 3.98 7.03
C ILE A 67 -13.86 5.29 7.47
N ASP A 68 -15.18 5.29 7.61
CA ASP A 68 -15.96 6.46 8.04
C ASP A 68 -15.52 6.93 9.43
N GLU A 69 -15.32 6.00 10.38
CA GLU A 69 -14.84 6.31 11.74
C GLU A 69 -13.41 6.86 11.75
N ILE A 70 -12.52 6.36 10.89
CA ILE A 70 -11.15 6.88 10.77
C ILE A 70 -11.19 8.31 10.21
N THR A 71 -12.03 8.57 9.21
CA THR A 71 -12.13 9.88 8.58
C THR A 71 -12.69 10.96 9.50
N ASP A 72 -13.39 10.62 10.56
CA ASP A 72 -13.88 11.58 11.56
C ASP A 72 -12.92 11.71 12.78
N ASP A 73 -11.85 10.91 12.84
CA ASP A 73 -10.91 10.91 13.98
C ASP A 73 -9.93 12.10 13.93
N PRO A 74 -9.92 12.99 14.93
CA PRO A 74 -8.97 14.10 15.00
C PRO A 74 -7.50 13.66 14.95
N ALA A 75 -7.17 12.48 15.48
CA ALA A 75 -5.81 11.94 15.44
C ALA A 75 -5.40 11.56 14.01
N PHE A 76 -6.34 11.05 13.20
CA PHE A 76 -6.11 10.78 11.78
C PHE A 76 -5.82 12.08 11.02
N TYR A 77 -6.59 13.14 11.26
CA TYR A 77 -6.34 14.45 10.63
C TYR A 77 -4.98 15.05 11.02
N GLU A 78 -4.61 14.98 12.30
CA GLU A 78 -3.28 15.43 12.75
C GLU A 78 -2.17 14.63 12.07
N PHE A 79 -2.31 13.30 12.02
CA PHE A 79 -1.37 12.42 11.33
C PHE A 79 -1.24 12.79 9.86
N PHE A 80 -2.36 12.87 9.14
CA PHE A 80 -2.42 13.19 7.71
C PHE A 80 -1.72 14.52 7.43
N LYS A 81 -2.04 15.57 8.20
CA LYS A 81 -1.40 16.89 8.07
C LYS A 81 0.11 16.83 8.28
N LEU A 82 0.59 16.05 9.26
CA LEU A 82 2.02 15.88 9.50
C LEU A 82 2.73 15.16 8.35
N GLN A 83 2.03 14.28 7.63
CA GLN A 83 2.61 13.54 6.50
C GLN A 83 2.84 14.42 5.25
N GLU A 84 2.11 15.52 5.11
CA GLU A 84 2.31 16.50 4.01
C GLU A 84 3.63 17.28 4.15
N GLY A 85 4.17 17.41 5.37
CA GLY A 85 5.45 18.06 5.64
C GLY A 85 6.64 17.12 5.53
N PHE A 86 7.82 17.62 5.16
CA PHE A 86 9.03 16.80 5.07
C PHE A 86 9.58 16.35 6.44
N GLU A 87 9.36 17.14 7.49
CA GLU A 87 9.92 16.89 8.83
C GLU A 87 9.35 15.62 9.46
N TRP A 88 8.04 15.42 9.30
CA TRP A 88 7.25 14.40 9.99
C TRP A 88 6.73 13.28 9.07
N ASN A 89 7.19 13.25 7.81
CA ASN A 89 6.79 12.24 6.82
C ASN A 89 7.37 10.85 7.18
N VAL A 90 6.50 9.99 7.68
CA VAL A 90 6.83 8.63 8.11
C VAL A 90 7.24 7.76 6.92
N ALA A 91 6.56 7.85 5.78
CA ALA A 91 6.89 7.04 4.60
C ALA A 91 8.34 7.27 4.15
N MET A 92 8.77 8.54 4.06
CA MET A 92 10.14 8.92 3.71
C MET A 92 11.16 8.36 4.72
N ARG A 93 10.84 8.41 6.02
CA ARG A 93 11.71 7.87 7.08
C ARG A 93 11.82 6.36 7.04
N LEU A 94 10.72 5.65 6.77
CA LEU A 94 10.70 4.20 6.62
C LEU A 94 11.47 3.76 5.38
N VAL A 95 11.28 4.42 4.23
CA VAL A 95 12.02 4.15 2.99
C VAL A 95 13.52 4.37 3.19
N SER A 96 13.91 5.44 3.88
CA SER A 96 15.32 5.67 4.23
C SER A 96 15.87 4.61 5.21
N THR A 97 15.00 4.02 6.03
CA THR A 97 15.38 2.93 6.94
C THR A 97 15.59 1.62 6.17
N LEU A 98 14.70 1.31 5.22
CA LEU A 98 14.86 0.18 4.30
C LEU A 98 16.18 0.26 3.52
N ASP A 99 16.50 1.42 2.95
CA ASP A 99 17.78 1.67 2.26
C ASP A 99 19.00 1.34 3.13
N ARG A 100 19.01 1.81 4.40
CA ARG A 100 20.08 1.48 5.36
C ARG A 100 20.14 0.01 5.76
N LEU A 101 19.00 -0.68 5.82
CA LEU A 101 18.95 -2.10 6.14
C LEU A 101 19.47 -2.94 4.97
N LEU A 102 19.11 -2.57 3.74
CA LEU A 102 19.61 -3.19 2.51
C LEU A 102 21.12 -3.02 2.34
N ALA A 103 21.66 -1.84 2.62
CA ALA A 103 23.10 -1.56 2.52
C ALA A 103 23.98 -2.45 3.41
N ARG A 104 23.40 -3.20 4.37
CA ARG A 104 24.11 -4.14 5.23
C ARG A 104 24.19 -5.56 4.67
N GLY A 105 23.52 -5.83 3.56
CA GLY A 105 23.50 -7.11 2.87
C GLY A 105 22.36 -8.04 3.29
N ALA A 106 22.21 -9.13 2.55
CA ALA A 106 21.16 -10.14 2.69
C ALA A 106 21.59 -11.34 3.57
N ASP A 107 22.34 -11.10 4.65
CA ASP A 107 22.81 -12.15 5.57
C ASP A 107 21.73 -12.71 6.50
N GLY A 108 20.48 -12.26 6.34
CA GLY A 108 19.33 -12.65 7.15
C GLY A 108 19.18 -11.87 8.47
N SER A 109 20.20 -11.11 8.89
CA SER A 109 20.20 -10.43 10.20
C SER A 109 19.13 -9.34 10.31
N ASN A 110 18.76 -8.74 9.17
CA ASN A 110 17.84 -7.61 9.08
C ASN A 110 16.44 -8.01 8.61
N ASP A 111 16.16 -9.28 8.32
CA ASP A 111 14.95 -9.72 7.65
C ASP A 111 13.67 -9.27 8.37
N LEU A 112 13.62 -9.47 9.69
CA LEU A 112 12.46 -9.06 10.49
C LEU A 112 12.26 -7.53 10.51
N LEU A 113 13.35 -6.75 10.41
CA LEU A 113 13.28 -5.30 10.35
C LEU A 113 12.80 -4.84 8.97
N ILE A 114 13.27 -5.48 7.90
CA ILE A 114 12.84 -5.23 6.52
C ILE A 114 11.34 -5.53 6.37
N LEU A 115 10.90 -6.70 6.83
CA LEU A 115 9.48 -7.08 6.81
C LEU A 115 8.59 -6.08 7.55
N SER A 116 8.98 -5.68 8.77
CA SER A 116 8.24 -4.70 9.55
C SER A 116 8.23 -3.31 8.89
N ALA A 117 9.34 -2.90 8.26
CA ALA A 117 9.39 -1.63 7.55
C ALA A 117 8.52 -1.64 6.27
N LEU A 118 8.51 -2.74 5.50
CA LEU A 118 7.63 -2.90 4.33
C LEU A 118 6.15 -2.84 4.70
N ASP A 119 5.75 -3.55 5.76
CA ASP A 119 4.37 -3.53 6.27
C ASP A 119 3.93 -2.11 6.69
N LEU A 120 4.80 -1.39 7.41
CA LEU A 120 4.53 0.00 7.78
C LEU A 120 4.50 0.95 6.58
N VAL A 121 5.38 0.77 5.59
CA VAL A 121 5.35 1.56 4.34
C VAL A 121 4.02 1.35 3.63
N GLN A 122 3.55 0.11 3.55
CA GLN A 122 2.24 -0.22 2.99
C GLN A 122 1.12 0.48 3.77
N GLY A 123 1.08 0.34 5.10
CA GLY A 123 0.06 0.96 5.95
C GLY A 123 0.02 2.48 5.82
N VAL A 124 1.19 3.13 5.75
CA VAL A 124 1.28 4.59 5.56
C VAL A 124 0.80 5.02 4.17
N MET A 125 1.09 4.26 3.11
CA MET A 125 0.54 4.55 1.77
C MET A 125 -0.98 4.43 1.70
N LEU A 126 -1.57 3.52 2.49
CA LEU A 126 -3.02 3.35 2.56
C LEU A 126 -3.69 4.47 3.37
N LEU A 127 -3.08 4.90 4.49
CA LEU A 127 -3.60 5.99 5.31
C LEU A 127 -3.34 7.38 4.71
N HIS A 128 -2.23 7.54 4.00
CA HIS A 128 -1.81 8.77 3.35
C HIS A 128 -1.44 8.47 1.88
N PRO A 129 -2.44 8.39 0.97
CA PRO A 129 -2.23 8.12 -0.45
C PRO A 129 -1.17 9.00 -1.15
N PRO A 130 -1.00 10.30 -0.81
CA PRO A 130 0.07 11.11 -1.39
C PRO A 130 1.48 10.54 -1.14
N SER A 131 1.69 9.73 -0.10
CA SER A 131 2.97 9.04 0.14
C SER A 131 3.40 8.15 -1.03
N LYS A 132 2.45 7.66 -1.84
CA LYS A 132 2.77 6.86 -3.03
C LYS A 132 3.64 7.63 -4.04
N THR A 133 3.57 8.97 -4.08
CA THR A 133 4.36 9.76 -5.04
C THR A 133 5.86 9.63 -4.83
N LEU A 134 6.33 9.16 -3.66
CA LEU A 134 7.73 8.82 -3.44
C LEU A 134 8.22 7.84 -4.52
N PHE A 135 7.44 6.82 -4.85
CA PHE A 135 7.81 5.76 -5.79
C PHE A 135 7.75 6.20 -7.26
N SER A 136 7.38 7.45 -7.56
CA SER A 136 7.60 8.02 -8.89
C SER A 136 9.07 8.34 -9.15
N ARG A 137 9.89 8.43 -8.09
CA ARG A 137 11.33 8.63 -8.15
C ARG A 137 12.02 7.28 -8.29
N GLU A 138 12.89 7.18 -9.29
CA GLU A 138 13.60 5.94 -9.62
C GLU A 138 14.36 5.36 -8.43
N LEU A 139 15.01 6.20 -7.62
CA LEU A 139 15.73 5.80 -6.41
C LEU A 139 14.88 4.92 -5.48
N TYR A 140 13.65 5.34 -5.19
CA TYR A 140 12.79 4.65 -4.24
C TYR A 140 12.06 3.45 -4.88
N MET A 141 11.84 3.48 -6.19
CA MET A 141 11.31 2.32 -6.91
C MET A 141 12.36 1.21 -7.02
N ASN A 142 13.61 1.55 -7.37
CA ASN A 142 14.73 0.60 -7.40
C ASN A 142 14.92 -0.08 -6.04
N LEU A 143 14.78 0.65 -4.94
CA LEU A 143 14.81 0.06 -3.60
C LEU A 143 13.86 -1.13 -3.43
N LEU A 144 12.64 -1.05 -3.99
CA LEU A 144 11.70 -2.17 -3.98
C LEU A 144 12.09 -3.27 -4.96
N LEU A 145 12.68 -2.92 -6.11
CA LEU A 145 13.16 -3.93 -7.07
C LEU A 145 14.37 -4.71 -6.54
N ASP A 146 15.27 -4.06 -5.81
CA ASP A 146 16.44 -4.68 -5.18
C ASP A 146 16.02 -5.72 -4.13
N LEU A 147 14.92 -5.45 -3.40
CA LEU A 147 14.32 -6.40 -2.44
C LEU A 147 13.70 -7.65 -3.11
N LEU A 148 13.56 -7.66 -4.44
CA LEU A 148 13.12 -8.83 -5.21
C LEU A 148 14.27 -9.71 -5.71
N GLU A 149 15.52 -9.34 -5.43
CA GLU A 149 16.66 -10.16 -5.81
C GLU A 149 16.56 -11.58 -5.20
N PRO A 150 17.07 -12.62 -5.90
CA PRO A 150 16.95 -14.02 -5.46
C PRO A 150 17.59 -14.33 -4.10
N ASP A 151 18.51 -13.49 -3.64
CA ASP A 151 19.23 -13.67 -2.37
C ASP A 151 18.37 -13.36 -1.15
N PHE A 152 17.28 -12.60 -1.31
CA PHE A 152 16.34 -12.33 -0.23
C PHE A 152 15.42 -13.52 0.05
N CYS A 153 15.07 -13.69 1.33
CA CYS A 153 14.19 -14.79 1.72
C CYS A 153 12.77 -14.62 1.11
N PRO A 154 12.04 -15.72 0.87
CA PRO A 154 10.74 -15.66 0.22
C PRO A 154 9.72 -14.73 0.89
N ALA A 155 9.79 -14.57 2.21
CA ALA A 155 8.91 -13.67 2.95
C ALA A 155 9.13 -12.19 2.55
N ILE A 156 10.38 -11.76 2.39
CA ILE A 156 10.71 -10.40 1.94
C ILE A 156 10.23 -10.18 0.51
N GLN A 157 10.46 -11.15 -0.37
CA GLN A 157 9.99 -11.07 -1.76
C GLN A 157 8.46 -10.96 -1.82
N SER A 158 7.73 -11.81 -1.08
CA SER A 158 6.26 -11.74 -0.96
C SER A 158 5.79 -10.36 -0.46
N ALA A 159 6.36 -9.86 0.64
CA ALA A 159 6.00 -8.56 1.22
C ALA A 159 6.32 -7.39 0.27
N THR A 160 7.42 -7.48 -0.47
CA THR A 160 7.85 -6.49 -1.45
C THR A 160 6.90 -6.44 -2.64
N ILE A 161 6.45 -7.59 -3.15
CA ILE A 161 5.45 -7.64 -4.23
C ILE A 161 4.14 -6.97 -3.79
N VAL A 162 3.68 -7.23 -2.57
CA VAL A 162 2.46 -6.59 -2.02
C VAL A 162 2.66 -5.07 -1.83
N THR A 163 3.85 -4.65 -1.40
CA THR A 163 4.22 -3.24 -1.28
C THR A 163 4.23 -2.55 -2.64
N LEU A 164 4.77 -3.22 -3.67
CA LEU A 164 4.74 -2.75 -5.06
C LEU A 164 3.30 -2.58 -5.55
N VAL A 165 2.42 -3.58 -5.38
CA VAL A 165 0.99 -3.42 -5.74
C VAL A 165 0.39 -2.18 -5.08
N THR A 166 0.65 -1.96 -3.80
CA THR A 166 0.14 -0.81 -3.07
C THR A 166 0.71 0.53 -3.59
N ALA A 167 1.98 0.55 -3.99
CA ALA A 167 2.61 1.73 -4.58
C ALA A 167 2.09 2.02 -6.01
N LEU A 168 1.71 0.99 -6.77
CA LEU A 168 1.29 1.11 -8.17
C LEU A 168 -0.21 1.35 -8.34
N ILE A 169 -1.05 0.81 -7.44
CA ILE A 169 -2.51 0.91 -7.56
C ILE A 169 -2.97 2.38 -7.53
N ASP A 170 -3.85 2.71 -8.48
CA ASP A 170 -4.37 4.07 -8.75
C ASP A 170 -3.26 5.12 -8.99
N THR A 171 -2.04 4.70 -9.32
CA THR A 171 -0.89 5.59 -9.52
C THR A 171 -0.13 5.24 -10.81
N PRO A 172 -0.69 5.53 -12.00
CA PRO A 172 -0.08 5.18 -13.30
C PRO A 172 1.36 5.67 -13.45
N ARG A 173 1.68 6.84 -12.90
CA ARG A 173 3.05 7.39 -12.87
C ARG A 173 4.06 6.42 -12.27
N ASN A 174 3.71 5.80 -11.14
CA ASN A 174 4.59 4.85 -10.49
C ASN A 174 4.75 3.59 -11.34
N THR A 175 3.68 3.17 -12.04
CA THR A 175 3.74 2.05 -13.00
C THR A 175 4.71 2.35 -14.14
N ARG A 176 4.74 3.59 -14.64
CA ARG A 176 5.74 4.02 -15.64
C ARG A 176 7.16 3.97 -15.09
N THR A 177 7.39 4.49 -13.89
CA THR A 177 8.72 4.41 -13.25
C THR A 177 9.16 2.96 -13.07
N PHE A 178 8.27 2.08 -12.61
CA PHE A 178 8.53 0.65 -12.47
C PHE A 178 8.92 -0.02 -13.79
N GLU A 179 8.20 0.25 -14.89
CA GLU A 179 8.52 -0.33 -16.19
C GLU A 179 9.82 0.21 -16.78
N ASN A 180 10.09 1.51 -16.60
CA ASN A 180 11.32 2.14 -17.09
C ASN A 180 12.57 1.59 -16.37
N LEU A 181 12.39 1.05 -15.18
CA LEU A 181 13.44 0.38 -14.38
C LEU A 181 13.45 -1.14 -14.60
N ASP A 182 12.94 -1.62 -15.75
CA ASP A 182 12.88 -3.03 -16.10
C ASP A 182 12.14 -3.90 -15.06
N GLY A 183 11.21 -3.31 -14.30
CA GLY A 183 10.48 -4.03 -13.26
C GLY A 183 9.70 -5.25 -13.79
N LEU A 184 9.20 -5.19 -15.02
CA LEU A 184 8.57 -6.35 -15.69
C LEU A 184 9.57 -7.49 -15.94
N LEU A 185 10.81 -7.16 -16.32
CA LEU A 185 11.87 -8.15 -16.47
C LEU A 185 12.19 -8.77 -15.11
N THR A 186 12.29 -7.98 -14.04
CA THR A 186 12.54 -8.47 -12.67
C THR A 186 11.45 -9.44 -12.22
N ILE A 187 10.17 -9.04 -12.31
CA ILE A 187 9.02 -9.87 -11.93
C ILE A 187 8.97 -11.17 -12.74
N THR A 188 9.11 -11.10 -14.07
CA THR A 188 9.02 -12.31 -14.91
C THR A 188 10.24 -13.22 -14.76
N SER A 189 11.42 -12.66 -14.51
CA SER A 189 12.63 -13.45 -14.25
C SER A 189 12.53 -14.20 -12.92
N LEU A 190 12.05 -13.53 -11.87
CA LEU A 190 11.78 -14.17 -10.58
C LEU A 190 10.70 -15.25 -10.72
N PHE A 191 9.66 -15.01 -11.53
CA PHE A 191 8.60 -15.99 -11.78
C PHE A 191 9.11 -17.26 -12.50
N ARG A 192 9.95 -17.08 -13.52
CA ARG A 192 10.56 -18.19 -14.29
C ARG A 192 11.62 -18.96 -13.50
N ASN A 193 12.24 -18.34 -12.50
CA ASN A 193 13.26 -19.00 -11.71
C ASN A 193 12.69 -20.25 -11.01
N ARG A 194 13.39 -21.38 -11.18
CA ARG A 194 12.98 -22.68 -10.65
C ARG A 194 13.13 -22.75 -9.14
N CYS A 195 14.02 -21.94 -8.56
CA CYS A 195 14.26 -21.87 -7.12
C CYS A 195 13.24 -21.00 -6.38
N THR A 196 12.43 -20.21 -7.09
CA THR A 196 11.41 -19.34 -6.48
C THR A 196 10.35 -20.19 -5.80
N SER A 197 10.04 -19.86 -4.55
CA SER A 197 9.07 -20.59 -3.74
C SER A 197 7.66 -20.53 -4.34
N ARG A 198 6.84 -21.53 -4.03
CA ARG A 198 5.43 -21.57 -4.48
C ARG A 198 4.64 -20.35 -4.03
N GLU A 199 4.88 -19.88 -2.81
CA GLU A 199 4.22 -18.71 -2.23
C GLU A 199 4.54 -17.44 -3.02
N VAL A 200 5.83 -17.21 -3.31
CA VAL A 200 6.27 -16.04 -4.11
C VAL A 200 5.72 -16.14 -5.53
N LYS A 201 5.69 -17.33 -6.14
CA LYS A 201 5.06 -17.52 -7.47
C LYS A 201 3.58 -17.15 -7.49
N LEU A 202 2.85 -17.45 -6.42
CA LEU A 202 1.44 -17.06 -6.31
C LEU A 202 1.32 -15.53 -6.24
N LYS A 203 2.16 -14.85 -5.45
CA LYS A 203 2.20 -13.38 -5.41
C LYS A 203 2.60 -12.73 -6.73
N LEU A 204 3.53 -13.34 -7.46
CA LEU A 204 3.91 -12.86 -8.80
C LEU A 204 2.76 -12.99 -9.79
N ILE A 205 2.00 -14.09 -9.76
CA ILE A 205 0.81 -14.24 -10.60
C ILE A 205 -0.25 -13.19 -10.24
N GLU A 206 -0.55 -12.99 -8.95
CA GLU A 206 -1.46 -11.93 -8.49
C GLU A 206 -1.01 -10.54 -9.00
N PHE A 207 0.29 -10.25 -8.92
CA PHE A 207 0.87 -9.02 -9.45
C PHE A 207 0.68 -8.89 -10.97
N LEU A 208 0.90 -9.96 -11.74
CA LEU A 208 0.74 -9.94 -13.19
C LEU A 208 -0.73 -9.73 -13.60
N TYR A 209 -1.68 -10.34 -12.89
CA TYR A 209 -3.10 -10.04 -13.07
C TYR A 209 -3.41 -8.58 -12.78
N PHE A 210 -2.95 -8.07 -11.64
CA PHE A 210 -3.07 -6.65 -11.27
C PHE A 210 -2.51 -5.72 -12.35
N TYR A 211 -1.29 -5.99 -12.84
CA TYR A 211 -0.65 -5.18 -13.88
C TYR A 211 -1.48 -5.15 -15.17
N LEU A 212 -2.14 -6.25 -15.53
CA LEU A 212 -2.99 -6.33 -16.72
C LEU A 212 -4.38 -5.73 -16.54
N MET A 213 -4.81 -5.35 -15.33
CA MET A 213 -6.10 -4.69 -15.11
C MET A 213 -6.09 -3.23 -15.58
N PRO A 214 -7.23 -2.63 -15.96
CA PRO A 214 -7.29 -1.20 -16.28
C PRO A 214 -6.74 -0.34 -15.13
N GLU A 215 -5.98 0.71 -15.47
CA GLU A 215 -5.27 1.52 -14.46
C GLU A 215 -6.12 2.60 -13.81
N THR A 216 -7.27 2.90 -14.41
CA THR A 216 -8.28 3.80 -13.89
C THR A 216 -9.62 3.09 -13.96
N PRO A 217 -10.46 3.19 -12.91
CA PRO A 217 -11.81 2.66 -12.97
C PRO A 217 -12.56 3.36 -14.11
N SER A 218 -12.98 2.58 -15.11
CA SER A 218 -13.87 3.04 -16.17
C SER A 218 -15.25 3.28 -15.56
N ILE A 219 -15.48 4.47 -15.02
CA ILE A 219 -16.83 4.90 -14.64
C ILE A 219 -17.60 5.06 -15.96
N PRO A 220 -18.67 4.28 -16.21
CA PRO A 220 -19.51 4.51 -17.37
C PRO A 220 -20.00 5.96 -17.32
N SER A 221 -19.65 6.73 -18.34
CA SER A 221 -20.08 8.13 -18.42
C SER A 221 -21.60 8.18 -18.30
N ALA A 222 -22.10 8.99 -17.37
CA ALA A 222 -23.52 9.23 -17.14
C ALA A 222 -24.30 9.73 -18.37
N ARG A 223 -23.63 9.90 -19.53
CA ARG A 223 -24.26 10.11 -20.83
C ARG A 223 -25.04 8.90 -21.36
N ALA A 224 -24.81 7.69 -20.83
CA ALA A 224 -25.64 6.52 -21.14
C ALA A 224 -26.98 6.48 -20.37
N ALA A 225 -27.20 7.39 -19.42
CA ALA A 225 -28.43 7.44 -18.60
C ALA A 225 -29.62 8.15 -19.30
N GLN A 226 -29.55 8.38 -20.61
CA GLN A 226 -30.64 8.99 -21.39
C GLN A 226 -31.53 7.96 -22.11
N ASP A 227 -31.40 6.66 -21.83
CA ASP A 227 -32.33 5.66 -22.35
C ASP A 227 -33.50 5.43 -21.35
N PRO A 228 -34.75 5.86 -21.64
CA PRO A 228 -35.84 5.91 -20.66
C PRO A 228 -36.50 4.56 -20.30
N GLN A 229 -35.91 3.41 -20.68
CA GLN A 229 -36.62 2.12 -20.72
C GLN A 229 -36.17 1.05 -19.69
N LEU A 230 -35.28 1.33 -18.74
CA LEU A 230 -34.83 0.32 -17.76
C LEU A 230 -35.19 0.67 -16.30
N PRO A 231 -35.96 -0.19 -15.59
CA PRO A 231 -36.34 0.03 -14.19
C PRO A 231 -35.14 0.02 -13.25
N GLY A 232 -35.12 0.99 -12.33
CA GLY A 232 -34.06 1.19 -11.34
C GLY A 232 -33.97 0.08 -10.30
N LEU A 233 -33.01 -0.82 -10.48
CA LEU A 233 -32.38 -1.57 -9.40
C LEU A 233 -30.86 -1.51 -9.65
N LEU A 234 -30.08 -1.20 -8.62
CA LEU A 234 -28.61 -1.01 -8.62
C LEU A 234 -28.09 0.44 -8.77
N GLN A 235 -28.73 1.41 -8.10
CA GLN A 235 -27.99 2.59 -7.62
C GLN A 235 -27.19 2.23 -6.35
N ARG A 236 -26.10 1.47 -6.49
CA ARG A 236 -25.01 1.52 -5.49
C ARG A 236 -23.89 2.35 -6.10
N SER A 237 -24.04 3.66 -5.89
CA SER A 237 -23.23 4.71 -6.49
C SER A 237 -21.75 4.61 -6.06
N PRO A 238 -20.77 4.61 -6.99
CA PRO A 238 -19.32 4.68 -6.70
C PRO A 238 -18.87 5.99 -6.02
N SER A 239 -19.78 6.94 -5.85
CA SER A 239 -19.52 8.30 -5.38
C SER A 239 -19.08 8.40 -3.91
N LYS A 240 -19.15 7.34 -3.12
CA LYS A 240 -18.65 7.35 -1.73
C LYS A 240 -17.13 7.20 -1.65
N LEU A 241 -16.52 6.48 -2.58
CA LEU A 241 -15.07 6.27 -2.60
C LEU A 241 -14.34 7.55 -3.03
N ALA A 242 -14.84 8.23 -4.06
CA ALA A 242 -14.33 9.54 -4.49
C ALA A 242 -14.44 10.63 -3.40
N LYS A 243 -15.45 10.54 -2.52
CA LYS A 243 -15.63 11.51 -1.43
C LYS A 243 -14.57 11.35 -0.35
N ALA A 244 -14.15 10.12 -0.03
CA ALA A 244 -13.08 9.85 0.94
C ALA A 244 -11.70 10.39 0.47
N PHE A 245 -11.43 10.38 -0.84
CA PHE A 245 -10.18 10.93 -1.41
C PHE A 245 -10.22 12.45 -1.69
N ALA A 246 -11.39 13.09 -1.69
CA ALA A 246 -11.54 14.51 -2.00
C ALA A 246 -11.31 15.46 -0.80
N PHE A 247 -11.25 14.95 0.45
CA PHE A 247 -11.18 15.78 1.66
C PHE A 247 -9.80 16.41 1.95
N GLY A 248 -8.76 16.12 1.17
CA GLY A 248 -7.44 16.74 1.31
C GLY A 248 -7.29 18.13 0.66
N VAL A 249 -8.25 18.57 -0.18
CA VAL A 249 -8.17 19.90 -0.82
C VAL A 249 -8.83 20.93 0.09
N SER A 250 -7.98 21.70 0.77
CA SER A 250 -8.36 22.84 1.60
C SER A 250 -9.32 23.79 0.85
N LYS A 251 -10.42 24.17 1.52
CA LYS A 251 -11.36 25.21 1.07
C LYS A 251 -10.63 26.55 0.96
N GLY A 252 -10.15 26.88 -0.23
CA GLY A 252 -9.58 28.18 -0.52
C GLY A 252 -9.21 28.33 -1.99
N ALA A 253 -10.06 29.04 -2.73
CA ALA A 253 -9.85 29.58 -4.07
C ALA A 253 -9.81 28.60 -5.27
N ASP A 254 -10.83 28.81 -6.10
CA ASP A 254 -10.91 28.55 -7.54
C ASP A 254 -11.09 27.11 -8.07
N SER A 255 -11.94 27.06 -9.07
CA SER A 255 -12.58 25.96 -9.76
C SER A 255 -11.64 25.03 -10.55
N GLY A 256 -10.65 24.43 -9.89
CA GLY A 256 -9.85 23.35 -10.47
C GLY A 256 -10.48 21.98 -10.20
N ARG A 257 -11.02 21.32 -11.24
CA ARG A 257 -11.21 19.85 -11.24
C ARG A 257 -9.94 19.18 -10.67
N PRO A 258 -10.02 18.08 -9.91
CA PRO A 258 -8.83 17.28 -9.67
C PRO A 258 -8.28 16.95 -11.06
N ARG A 259 -7.04 17.35 -11.32
CA ARG A 259 -6.36 17.09 -12.59
C ARG A 259 -6.48 15.59 -12.81
N SER A 260 -7.38 15.21 -13.73
CA SER A 260 -7.39 13.89 -14.34
C SER A 260 -5.93 13.56 -14.62
N ALA A 261 -5.49 12.35 -14.24
CA ALA A 261 -4.24 11.78 -14.72
C ALA A 261 -4.07 12.21 -16.18
N GLY A 262 -2.95 12.89 -16.47
CA GLY A 262 -2.77 13.54 -17.76
C GLY A 262 -3.04 12.53 -18.86
N GLU A 263 -3.69 12.95 -19.94
CA GLU A 263 -4.17 12.12 -21.07
C GLU A 263 -3.06 11.29 -21.80
N GLY A 264 -1.85 11.17 -21.24
CA GLY A 264 -0.77 10.30 -21.71
C GLY A 264 -0.05 9.49 -20.61
N GLU A 265 -0.58 9.42 -19.38
CA GLU A 265 0.08 8.69 -18.28
C GLU A 265 -0.43 7.25 -18.11
N THR A 266 -1.68 6.99 -18.50
CA THR A 266 -2.30 5.66 -18.46
C THR A 266 -2.01 4.86 -19.73
N ARG A 267 -1.91 3.53 -19.59
CA ARG A 267 -1.77 2.61 -20.74
C ARG A 267 -2.97 1.69 -20.87
N THR A 268 -3.31 1.34 -22.12
CA THR A 268 -4.37 0.37 -22.39
C THR A 268 -3.94 -1.04 -21.98
N GLN A 269 -4.90 -1.96 -21.89
CA GLN A 269 -4.59 -3.35 -21.58
C GLN A 269 -3.71 -3.98 -22.68
N GLU A 270 -3.94 -3.65 -23.94
CA GLU A 270 -3.19 -4.14 -25.10
C GLU A 270 -1.73 -3.66 -25.06
N GLU A 271 -1.50 -2.39 -24.72
CA GLU A 271 -0.14 -1.84 -24.58
C GLU A 271 0.63 -2.55 -23.47
N LYS A 272 -0.03 -2.82 -22.34
CA LYS A 272 0.56 -3.57 -21.22
C LYS A 272 0.82 -5.04 -21.56
N GLN A 273 -0.08 -5.69 -22.29
CA GLN A 273 0.16 -7.03 -22.83
C GLN A 273 1.37 -7.05 -23.76
N ALA A 274 1.51 -6.05 -24.63
CA ALA A 274 2.65 -5.95 -25.54
C ALA A 274 3.98 -5.76 -24.80
N LEU A 275 3.99 -4.98 -23.72
CA LEU A 275 5.16 -4.80 -22.86
C LEU A 275 5.51 -6.09 -22.10
N LEU A 276 4.53 -6.71 -21.46
CA LEU A 276 4.74 -7.98 -20.74
C LEU A 276 5.16 -9.10 -21.70
N GLY A 277 4.63 -9.10 -22.92
CA GLY A 277 4.94 -10.06 -23.99
C GLY A 277 6.40 -10.05 -24.43
N ARG A 278 7.15 -8.96 -24.18
CA ARG A 278 8.60 -8.90 -24.42
C ARG A 278 9.38 -9.82 -23.47
N HIS A 279 8.81 -10.13 -22.31
CA HIS A 279 9.47 -10.89 -21.26
C HIS A 279 8.80 -12.25 -21.00
N LEU A 280 7.52 -12.43 -21.33
CA LEU A 280 6.78 -13.66 -21.10
C LEU A 280 6.05 -14.09 -22.38
N SER A 281 6.24 -15.33 -22.83
CA SER A 281 5.60 -15.84 -24.05
C SER A 281 4.16 -16.31 -23.85
N SER A 282 3.75 -16.60 -22.61
CA SER A 282 2.42 -17.11 -22.24
C SER A 282 1.46 -16.01 -21.77
N VAL A 283 1.61 -14.78 -22.27
CA VAL A 283 0.77 -13.64 -21.85
C VAL A 283 -0.68 -13.82 -22.28
N GLN A 284 -0.91 -14.44 -23.45
CA GLN A 284 -2.25 -14.72 -23.95
C GLN A 284 -3.06 -15.60 -22.98
N GLU A 285 -2.45 -16.68 -22.47
CA GLU A 285 -3.10 -17.57 -21.49
C GLU A 285 -3.48 -16.81 -20.21
N LEU A 286 -2.59 -15.93 -19.73
CA LEU A 286 -2.85 -15.11 -18.54
C LEU A 286 -4.02 -14.13 -18.77
N VAL A 287 -4.13 -13.55 -19.96
CA VAL A 287 -5.22 -12.64 -20.33
C VAL A 287 -6.55 -13.39 -20.46
N GLU A 288 -6.53 -14.58 -21.06
CA GLU A 288 -7.71 -15.44 -21.16
C GLU A 288 -8.21 -15.85 -19.78
N ASP A 289 -7.31 -16.27 -18.90
CA ASP A 289 -7.65 -16.64 -17.53
C ASP A 289 -8.21 -15.45 -16.73
N LEU A 290 -7.62 -14.26 -16.89
CA LEU A 290 -8.12 -13.02 -16.26
C LEU A 290 -9.55 -12.70 -16.69
N ARG A 291 -9.88 -12.89 -17.97
CA ARG A 291 -11.23 -12.66 -18.53
C ARG A 291 -12.24 -13.68 -18.03
N GLN A 292 -11.82 -14.92 -17.82
CA GLN A 292 -12.70 -16.00 -17.37
C GLN A 292 -12.96 -15.95 -15.86
N ASN A 293 -11.95 -15.59 -15.06
CA ASN A 293 -12.02 -15.76 -13.61
C ASN A 293 -12.38 -14.48 -12.83
N THR A 294 -12.32 -13.28 -13.43
CA THR A 294 -12.54 -11.98 -12.73
C THR A 294 -12.03 -11.99 -11.28
N PRO A 295 -10.71 -12.14 -11.05
CA PRO A 295 -10.13 -12.50 -9.76
C PRO A 295 -10.41 -11.51 -8.61
N PHE A 296 -10.92 -10.30 -8.91
CA PHE A 296 -11.25 -9.28 -7.92
C PHE A 296 -12.73 -8.84 -7.92
N GLY A 297 -13.64 -9.64 -8.50
CA GLY A 297 -15.07 -9.34 -8.55
C GLY A 297 -15.43 -8.38 -9.68
N GLY A 298 -16.28 -8.82 -10.60
CA GLY A 298 -16.52 -8.18 -11.88
C GLY A 298 -16.90 -6.70 -11.83
N VAL A 299 -15.98 -5.83 -12.21
CA VAL A 299 -16.22 -4.43 -12.62
C VAL A 299 -15.55 -4.17 -13.98
N VAL A 300 -15.40 -5.20 -14.81
CA VAL A 300 -14.94 -5.06 -16.19
C VAL A 300 -16.13 -5.31 -17.09
N GLY A 301 -16.84 -4.23 -17.40
CA GLY A 301 -17.96 -4.17 -18.33
C GLY A 301 -18.18 -2.73 -18.78
#